data_AF-A0A8J7LWP6-F1
#
_entry.id   AF-A0A8J7LWP6-F1
#
_cell.length_a   1.000
_cell.length_b   1.000
_cell.length_c   1.000
_cell.angle_alpha   90.00
_cell.angle_beta   90.00
_cell.angle_gamma   90.00
#
_symmetry.space_group_name_H-M   'P 1'
#
loop_
_entity.id
_entity.type
_entity.pdbx_description
1 polymer ?
#
loop_
_entity_poly.entity_id
_entity_poly.type
_entity_poly.pdbx_seq_one_letter_code
_entity_poly.pdbx_strand_id
1 'polypeptide(L)'
;MEHVTRLLKSETVRLDQDQLHGLYQQMGESGAEEVVCRAIEELAVRLSHCERHWRDRDYQALRKCARSLIAIADQIGMNALARVARDVTIAADNGDYPALGATLFRLVRIGETSLVAVWDLQDLSI
;
A
#
# COMPACT_ATOMS: atom_id res chain seq x y z
N MET A 1 -21.30 -12.48 30.19
CA MET A 1 -21.35 -11.80 28.88
C MET A 1 -19.96 -11.27 28.60
N GLU A 2 -19.21 -11.91 27.71
CA GLU A 2 -17.88 -11.44 27.30
C GLU A 2 -18.04 -10.25 26.35
N HIS A 3 -17.54 -9.09 26.76
CA HIS A 3 -17.43 -7.92 25.89
C HIS A 3 -16.19 -8.10 25.00
N VAL A 4 -16.38 -8.56 23.76
CA VAL A 4 -15.32 -8.56 22.77
C VAL A 4 -15.15 -7.13 22.26
N THR A 5 -14.15 -6.41 22.78
CA THR A 5 -13.76 -5.11 22.26
C THR A 5 -12.91 -5.32 20.99
N ARG A 6 -13.45 -4.95 19.84
CA ARG A 6 -12.71 -4.99 18.56
C ARG A 6 -11.63 -3.91 18.59
N LEU A 7 -10.38 -4.32 18.77
CA LEU A 7 -9.23 -3.42 18.76
C LEU A 7 -8.89 -3.06 17.30
N LEU A 8 -9.30 -1.88 16.86
CA LEU A 8 -8.96 -1.35 15.53
C LEU A 8 -7.57 -0.72 15.59
N LYS A 9 -6.53 -1.48 15.22
CA LYS A 9 -5.20 -0.91 15.03
C LYS A 9 -5.18 -0.14 13.70
N SER A 10 -5.37 1.17 13.76
CA SER A 10 -5.21 2.05 12.60
C SER A 10 -3.73 2.36 12.41
N GLU A 11 -3.17 1.94 11.28
CA GLU A 11 -1.84 2.32 10.83
C GLU A 11 -2.04 3.24 9.63
N THR A 12 -2.04 4.55 9.85
CA THR A 12 -2.22 5.54 8.77
C THR A 12 -0.94 5.63 7.95
N VAL A 13 -1.03 5.45 6.63
CA VAL A 13 0.08 5.80 5.73
C VAL A 13 -0.03 7.28 5.43
N ARG A 14 1.10 7.97 5.58
CA ARG A 14 1.28 9.34 5.12
C ARG A 14 2.31 9.32 4.01
N LEU A 15 2.10 10.18 3.03
CA LEU A 15 3.12 10.47 2.04
C LEU A 15 4.30 11.16 2.74
N ASP A 16 5.50 10.72 2.42
CA ASP A 16 6.73 11.37 2.83
C ASP A 16 6.80 12.76 2.16
N GLN A 17 6.73 13.81 2.97
CA GLN A 17 6.65 15.19 2.47
C GLN A 17 7.91 15.58 1.70
N ASP A 18 9.09 15.08 2.09
CA ASP A 18 10.35 15.43 1.42
C ASP A 18 10.41 14.80 0.03
N GLN A 19 9.97 13.54 -0.11
CA GLN A 19 9.87 12.90 -1.43
C GLN A 19 8.83 13.59 -2.31
N LEU A 20 7.67 13.92 -1.75
CA LEU A 20 6.63 14.62 -2.49
C LEU A 20 7.16 15.98 -2.97
N HIS A 21 7.81 16.75 -2.09
CA HIS A 21 8.43 18.03 -2.46
C HIS A 21 9.46 17.87 -3.58
N GLY A 22 10.29 16.81 -3.53
CA GLY A 22 11.22 16.48 -4.60
C GLY A 22 10.53 16.22 -5.94
N LEU A 23 9.41 15.49 -5.93
CA LEU A 23 8.59 15.22 -7.11
C LEU A 23 8.07 16.52 -7.74
N TYR A 24 7.52 17.42 -6.92
CA TYR A 24 7.02 18.73 -7.35
C TYR A 24 8.14 19.63 -7.88
N GLN A 25 9.33 19.61 -7.27
CA GLN A 25 10.48 20.38 -7.78
C GLN A 25 11.00 19.87 -9.13
N GLN A 26 10.96 18.55 -9.36
CA GLN A 26 11.49 17.95 -10.59
C GLN A 26 10.52 18.03 -11.77
N MET A 27 9.22 17.90 -11.51
CA MET A 27 8.19 17.69 -12.54
C MET A 27 7.22 18.87 -12.68
N GLY A 28 7.29 19.84 -11.78
CA GLY A 28 6.25 20.85 -11.62
C GLY A 28 4.97 20.26 -11.03
N GLU A 29 4.01 21.14 -10.74
CA GLU A 29 2.73 20.79 -10.10
C GLU A 29 1.94 19.74 -10.88
N SER A 30 1.60 20.03 -12.14
CA SER A 30 0.82 19.11 -12.98
C SER A 30 1.51 17.76 -13.22
N GLY A 31 2.83 17.75 -13.38
CA GLY A 31 3.59 16.51 -13.58
C GLY A 31 3.66 15.66 -12.31
N ALA A 32 3.81 16.29 -11.14
CA ALA A 32 3.82 15.59 -9.86
C ALA A 32 2.43 15.01 -9.53
N GLU A 33 1.35 15.77 -9.77
CA GLU A 33 -0.02 15.30 -9.59
C GLU A 33 -0.35 14.09 -10.46
N GLU A 34 0.02 14.11 -11.74
CA GLU A 34 -0.20 12.99 -12.66
C GLU A 34 0.51 11.72 -12.16
N VAL A 35 1.76 11.85 -11.69
CA VAL A 35 2.51 10.72 -11.12
C VAL A 35 1.86 10.18 -9.86
N VAL A 36 1.42 11.06 -8.96
CA VAL A 36 0.76 10.66 -7.71
C VAL A 36 -0.55 9.93 -8.02
N CYS A 37 -1.40 10.50 -8.89
CA CYS A 37 -2.67 9.91 -9.28
C CYS A 37 -2.48 8.51 -9.90
N ARG A 38 -1.57 8.40 -10.89
CA ARG A 38 -1.26 7.13 -11.53
C ARG A 38 -0.70 6.10 -10.55
N ALA A 39 0.15 6.52 -9.62
CA ALA A 39 0.71 5.62 -8.61
C ALA A 39 -0.39 5.07 -7.68
N ILE A 40 -1.33 5.91 -7.26
CA ILE A 40 -2.48 5.54 -6.41
C ILE A 40 -3.38 4.54 -7.14
N GLU A 41 -3.72 4.79 -8.40
CA GLU A 41 -4.53 3.89 -9.22
C GLU A 41 -3.86 2.52 -9.36
N GLU A 42 -2.55 2.50 -9.67
CA GLU A 42 -1.80 1.26 -9.82
C GLU A 42 -1.65 0.51 -8.48
N LEU A 43 -1.50 1.21 -7.36
CA LEU A 43 -1.51 0.62 -6.02
C LEU A 43 -2.85 -0.05 -5.72
N ALA A 44 -3.97 0.61 -6.02
CA ALA A 44 -5.30 0.07 -5.79
C ALA A 44 -5.51 -1.24 -6.57
N VAL A 45 -5.18 -1.24 -7.87
CA VAL A 45 -5.26 -2.44 -8.72
C VAL A 45 -4.40 -3.58 -8.16
N ARG A 46 -3.18 -3.29 -7.70
CA ARG A 46 -2.27 -4.31 -7.17
C ARG A 46 -2.68 -4.87 -5.82
N LEU A 47 -3.27 -4.05 -4.96
CA LEU A 47 -3.84 -4.54 -3.71
C LEU A 47 -4.95 -5.56 -3.97
N SER A 48 -5.87 -5.25 -4.89
CA SER A 48 -6.92 -6.19 -5.32
C SER A 48 -6.35 -7.47 -5.93
N HIS A 49 -5.28 -7.37 -6.72
CA HIS A 49 -4.59 -8.56 -7.26
C HIS A 49 -3.93 -9.40 -6.17
N CYS A 50 -3.33 -8.80 -5.14
CA CYS A 50 -2.77 -9.56 -4.01
C CYS A 50 -3.85 -10.40 -3.31
N GLU A 51 -5.01 -9.82 -3.01
CA GLU A 51 -6.13 -10.56 -2.42
C GLU A 51 -6.61 -11.71 -3.31
N ARG A 52 -6.71 -11.46 -4.63
CA ARG A 52 -7.11 -12.49 -5.59
C ARG A 52 -6.10 -13.64 -5.61
N HIS A 53 -4.82 -13.35 -5.77
CA HIS A 53 -3.77 -14.38 -5.78
C HIS A 53 -3.73 -15.19 -4.48
N TRP A 54 -4.01 -14.55 -3.34
CA TRP A 54 -4.17 -15.26 -2.07
C TRP A 54 -5.34 -16.23 -2.07
N ARG A 55 -6.52 -15.80 -2.55
CA ARG A 55 -7.71 -16.67 -2.67
C ARG A 55 -7.45 -17.85 -3.62
N ASP A 56 -6.73 -17.61 -4.70
CA ASP A 56 -6.37 -18.61 -5.71
C ASP A 56 -5.19 -19.51 -5.26
N ARG A 57 -4.58 -19.23 -4.09
CA ARG A 57 -3.35 -19.88 -3.57
C ARG A 57 -2.15 -19.78 -4.53
N ASP A 58 -2.15 -18.79 -5.42
CA ASP A 58 -1.03 -18.49 -6.31
C ASP A 58 -0.01 -17.60 -5.57
N TYR A 59 0.76 -18.22 -4.68
CA TYR A 59 1.73 -17.52 -3.85
C TYR A 59 2.88 -16.91 -4.66
N GLN A 60 3.19 -17.47 -5.83
CA GLN A 60 4.21 -16.92 -6.71
C GLN A 60 3.76 -15.61 -7.34
N ALA A 61 2.51 -15.54 -7.83
CA ALA A 61 1.94 -14.30 -8.34
C ALA A 61 1.70 -13.28 -7.22
N LEU A 62 1.24 -13.72 -6.04
CA LEU A 62 1.12 -12.88 -4.85
C LEU A 62 2.45 -12.20 -4.52
N ARG A 63 3.55 -12.96 -4.46
CA ARG A 63 4.88 -12.41 -4.22
C ARG A 63 5.29 -11.36 -5.26
N LYS A 64 5.07 -11.66 -6.55
CA LYS A 64 5.40 -10.71 -7.64
C LYS A 64 4.60 -9.41 -7.50
N CYS A 65 3.31 -9.52 -7.15
CA CYS A 65 2.42 -8.39 -6.96
C CYS A 65 2.78 -7.56 -5.72
N ALA A 66 3.08 -8.22 -4.59
CA ALA A 66 3.55 -7.54 -3.39
C ALA A 66 4.86 -6.78 -3.64
N ARG A 67 5.78 -7.36 -4.43
CA ARG A 67 7.04 -6.69 -4.76
C ARG A 67 6.85 -5.46 -5.65
N SER A 68 5.87 -5.45 -6.56
CA SER A 68 5.60 -4.25 -7.36
C SER A 68 4.93 -3.15 -6.53
N LEU A 69 4.14 -3.49 -5.51
CA LEU A 69 3.62 -2.51 -4.55
C LEU A 69 4.74 -1.75 -3.83
N ILE A 70 5.86 -2.41 -3.49
CA ILE A 70 7.01 -1.74 -2.86
C ILE A 70 7.52 -0.60 -3.75
N ALA A 71 7.78 -0.89 -5.02
CA ALA A 71 8.35 0.08 -5.94
C ALA A 71 7.44 1.29 -6.17
N ILE A 72 6.13 1.06 -6.28
CA ILE A 72 5.16 2.15 -6.49
C ILE A 72 4.98 2.97 -5.22
N ALA A 73 4.89 2.31 -4.06
CA ALA A 73 4.77 2.99 -2.78
C ALA A 73 6.01 3.84 -2.47
N ASP A 74 7.22 3.32 -2.74
CA ASP A 74 8.48 4.05 -2.56
C ASP A 74 8.62 5.23 -3.55
N GLN A 75 7.91 5.24 -4.69
CA GLN A 75 7.95 6.36 -5.66
C GLN A 75 7.26 7.63 -5.15
N ILE A 76 6.21 7.47 -4.32
CA ILE A 76 5.39 8.58 -3.81
C ILE A 76 5.49 8.73 -2.30
N GLY A 77 6.51 8.12 -1.67
CA GLY A 77 6.77 8.28 -0.24
C GLY A 77 5.81 7.52 0.69
N MET A 78 5.10 6.50 0.23
CA MET A 78 4.22 5.65 1.06
C MET A 78 5.02 4.59 1.84
N ASN A 79 6.00 5.05 2.64
CA ASN A 79 7.00 4.22 3.31
C ASN A 79 6.42 3.09 4.17
N ALA A 80 5.29 3.35 4.85
CA ALA A 80 4.60 2.35 5.66
C ALA A 80 3.98 1.24 4.80
N LEU A 81 3.35 1.59 3.68
CA LEU A 81 2.80 0.61 2.73
C LEU A 81 3.93 -0.24 2.12
N ALA A 82 5.02 0.41 1.69
CA ALA A 82 6.19 -0.26 1.14
C ALA A 82 6.81 -1.25 2.14
N ARG A 83 6.89 -0.87 3.42
CA ARG A 83 7.39 -1.75 4.48
C ARG A 83 6.53 -3.00 4.63
N VAL A 84 5.21 -2.86 4.70
CA VAL A 84 4.33 -4.03 4.86
C VAL A 84 4.31 -4.90 3.61
N ALA A 85 4.42 -4.32 2.41
CA ALA A 85 4.59 -5.07 1.17
C ALA A 85 5.91 -5.88 1.14
N ARG A 86 6.99 -5.36 1.74
CA ARG A 86 8.22 -6.13 2.00
C ARG A 86 7.97 -7.29 2.96
N ASP A 87 7.23 -7.08 4.04
CA ASP A 87 6.90 -8.16 5.00
C ASP A 87 6.15 -9.31 4.28
N VAL A 88 5.19 -9.00 3.41
CA VAL A 88 4.47 -9.98 2.57
C VAL A 88 5.43 -10.72 1.65
N THR A 89 6.34 -10.01 1.00
CA THR A 89 7.32 -10.60 0.07
C THR A 89 8.26 -11.58 0.80
N ILE A 90 8.76 -11.20 1.97
CA ILE A 90 9.63 -12.03 2.82
C ILE A 90 8.88 -13.28 3.30
N ALA A 91 7.64 -13.12 3.78
CA ALA A 91 6.83 -14.25 4.23
C ALA A 91 6.53 -15.24 3.08
N ALA A 92 6.26 -14.73 1.88
CA ALA A 92 6.08 -15.55 0.68
C ALA A 92 7.39 -16.27 0.27
N ASP A 93 8.53 -15.59 0.32
CA ASP A 93 9.84 -16.18 0.01
C ASP A 93 10.23 -17.28 1.01
N ASN A 94 9.84 -17.15 2.27
CA ASN A 94 10.09 -18.15 3.32
C ASN A 94 9.08 -19.31 3.31
N GLY A 95 7.99 -19.24 2.54
CA GLY A 95 6.91 -20.24 2.58
C GLY A 95 6.13 -20.25 3.90
N ASP A 96 6.20 -19.19 4.69
CA ASP A 96 5.49 -19.06 5.97
C ASP A 96 4.04 -18.60 5.71
N TYR A 97 3.16 -19.55 5.39
CA TYR A 97 1.76 -19.23 5.06
C TYR A 97 0.98 -18.51 6.17
N PRO A 98 1.15 -18.84 7.47
CA PRO A 98 0.58 -18.05 8.55
C PRO A 98 1.07 -16.59 8.54
N ALA A 99 2.38 -16.35 8.44
CA ALA A 99 2.91 -14.99 8.37
C ALA A 99 2.46 -14.27 7.09
N LEU A 100 2.36 -14.98 5.97
CA LEU A 100 1.92 -14.44 4.69
C LEU A 100 0.48 -13.95 4.76
N GLY A 101 -0.42 -14.74 5.36
CA GLY A 101 -1.80 -14.32 5.57
C GLY A 101 -1.87 -13.09 6.48
N ALA A 102 -1.18 -13.12 7.62
CA ALA A 102 -1.19 -12.02 8.59
C ALA A 102 -0.66 -10.71 7.98
N THR A 103 0.47 -10.77 7.26
CA THR A 103 1.09 -9.60 6.62
C THR A 103 0.27 -9.10 5.44
N LEU A 104 -0.37 -9.98 4.67
CA LEU A 104 -1.25 -9.60 3.56
C LEU A 104 -2.49 -8.85 4.05
N PHE A 105 -3.21 -9.38 5.05
CA PHE A 105 -4.39 -8.69 5.57
C PHE A 105 -4.05 -7.36 6.25
N ARG A 106 -2.85 -7.25 6.84
CA ARG A 106 -2.31 -5.97 7.29
C ARG A 106 -2.06 -5.02 6.11
N LEU A 107 -1.47 -5.49 5.01
CA LEU A 107 -1.22 -4.71 3.81
C LEU A 107 -2.52 -4.16 3.21
N VAL A 108 -3.56 -4.99 3.08
CA VAL A 108 -4.88 -4.59 2.55
C VAL A 108 -5.51 -3.51 3.42
N ARG A 109 -5.60 -3.72 4.73
CA ARG A 109 -6.16 -2.74 5.67
C ARG A 109 -5.45 -1.39 5.61
N ILE A 110 -4.12 -1.41 5.55
CA ILE A 110 -3.30 -0.21 5.43
C ILE A 110 -3.57 0.46 4.08
N GLY A 111 -3.51 -0.29 2.98
CA GLY A 111 -3.76 0.20 1.62
C GLY A 111 -5.11 0.89 1.48
N GLU A 112 -6.20 0.24 1.90
CA GLU A 112 -7.56 0.80 1.86
C GLU A 112 -7.66 2.13 2.63
N THR A 113 -7.11 2.17 3.85
CA THR A 113 -7.11 3.39 4.67
C THR A 113 -6.29 4.51 4.02
N SER A 114 -5.20 4.15 3.34
CA SER A 114 -4.27 5.11 2.75
C SER A 114 -4.82 5.74 1.49
N LEU A 115 -5.45 4.93 0.63
CA LEU A 115 -6.04 5.41 -0.61
C LEU A 115 -7.15 6.42 -0.29
N VAL A 116 -8.02 6.13 0.69
CA VAL A 116 -9.04 7.09 1.16
C VAL A 116 -8.40 8.38 1.69
N ALA A 117 -7.37 8.26 2.54
CA ALA A 117 -6.73 9.44 3.16
C ALA A 117 -5.98 10.33 2.15
N VAL A 118 -5.45 9.78 1.05
CA VAL A 118 -4.81 10.59 0.01
C VAL A 118 -5.84 11.30 -0.87
N TRP A 119 -6.99 10.66 -1.16
CA TRP A 119 -8.10 11.33 -1.84
C TRP A 119 -8.69 12.48 -1.02
N ASP A 120 -8.85 12.31 0.29
CA ASP A 120 -9.32 13.39 1.19
C ASP A 120 -8.38 14.61 1.22
N LEU A 121 -7.08 14.43 0.92
CA LEU A 121 -6.11 15.51 0.82
C LEU A 121 -6.20 16.27 -0.51
N GLN A 122 -6.64 15.62 -1.60
CA GLN A 122 -6.86 16.26 -2.89
C GLN A 122 -8.17 17.05 -2.92
N ASP A 123 -9.21 16.64 -2.19
CA ASP A 123 -10.46 17.42 -2.05
C ASP A 123 -10.27 18.73 -1.24
N LEU A 124 -9.13 18.89 -0.56
CA LEU A 124 -8.78 20.09 0.22
C LEU A 124 -7.95 21.12 -0.55
N SER A 125 -7.47 20.80 -1.76
CA SER A 125 -6.92 21.81 -2.68
C SER A 125 -8.06 22.48 -3.45
N ILE A 126 -8.42 23.69 -2.98
CA ILE A 126 -9.33 24.65 -3.60
C ILE A 126 -8.77 25.15 -4.93
#